data_AF-A0A7X6JCZ1-F1
#
_entry.id   AF-A0A7X6JCZ1-F1
#
_cell.length_a   1.000
_cell.length_b   1.000
_cell.length_c   1.000
_cell.angle_alpha   90.00
_cell.angle_beta   90.00
_cell.angle_gamma   90.00
#
_symmetry.space_group_name_H-M   'P 1'
#
loop_
_entity.id
_entity.type
_entity.pdbx_description
1 polymer ?
#
loop_
_entity_poly.entity_id
_entity_poly.type
_entity_poly.pdbx_seq_one_letter_code
_entity_poly.pdbx_strand_id
1 'polypeptide(L)'
;MEVTVKGRRSGKHRNRHASEDGAASETPSAKGSLRKAGSSKKLEVHIMKVISFQAENIKKLVAVEIKPEGNLVEITGKNGQGKTSILDAIWWALDGNKVIQSKPVREGSEAGFIRLDLGDYVVTKNSR
;
A
#
# COMPACT_ATOMS: atom_id res chain seq x y z
N MET A 1 9.59 -6.37 -31.15
CA MET A 1 8.74 -5.69 -32.14
C MET A 1 8.14 -4.48 -31.46
N GLU A 2 8.67 -3.31 -31.79
CA GLU A 2 8.34 -2.02 -31.19
C GLU A 2 7.60 -1.21 -32.26
N VAL A 3 6.44 -0.65 -31.93
CA VAL A 3 5.72 0.25 -32.82
C VAL A 3 5.26 1.47 -32.00
N THR A 4 6.01 2.56 -32.16
CA THR A 4 5.65 3.90 -31.67
C THR A 4 4.98 4.66 -32.81
N VAL A 5 3.86 5.34 -32.53
CA VAL A 5 3.29 6.35 -33.43
C VAL A 5 3.03 7.65 -32.65
N LYS A 6 3.72 8.71 -33.07
CA LYS A 6 3.61 10.11 -32.62
C LYS A 6 2.42 10.80 -33.28
N GLY A 7 1.61 11.51 -32.49
CA GLY A 7 0.65 12.53 -32.94
C GLY A 7 1.01 13.90 -32.38
N ARG A 8 1.02 14.93 -33.24
CA ARG A 8 1.74 16.21 -33.10
C ARG A 8 0.73 17.38 -33.07
N ARG A 9 1.17 18.54 -32.52
CA ARG A 9 0.66 19.94 -32.67
C ARG A 9 -0.40 20.39 -31.64
N SER A 10 -0.55 21.67 -31.29
CA SER A 10 0.18 22.95 -31.40
C SER A 10 -0.85 24.04 -31.05
N GLY A 11 -0.46 25.11 -30.35
CA GLY A 11 -1.25 26.35 -30.19
C GLY A 11 -1.26 26.77 -28.72
N LYS A 12 -0.40 27.68 -28.23
CA LYS A 12 -0.13 29.08 -28.61
C LYS A 12 -1.39 29.94 -28.56
N HIS A 13 -1.66 30.53 -27.39
CA HIS A 13 -2.19 31.88 -27.34
C HIS A 13 -1.45 32.70 -26.29
N ARG A 14 -0.68 33.66 -26.80
CA ARG A 14 -0.12 34.79 -26.07
C ARG A 14 -1.25 35.77 -25.84
N ASN A 15 -1.30 36.45 -24.70
CA ASN A 15 -1.72 37.84 -24.73
C ASN A 15 -0.83 38.68 -23.81
N ARG A 16 -0.45 39.84 -24.35
CA ARG A 16 0.50 40.81 -23.83
C ARG A 16 -0.27 42.07 -23.45
N HIS A 17 0.24 42.76 -22.43
CA HIS A 17 0.19 44.19 -22.14
C HIS A 17 -1.17 44.89 -21.95
N ALA A 18 -1.31 45.49 -20.75
CA ALA A 18 -1.67 46.90 -20.60
C ALA A 18 -1.00 47.45 -19.32
N SER A 19 0.02 48.28 -19.51
CA SER A 19 0.39 49.48 -18.72
C SER A 19 -0.84 50.42 -18.62
N GLU A 20 -1.02 51.38 -17.72
CA GLU A 20 -0.23 52.35 -16.95
C GLU A 20 -1.28 53.02 -16.01
N ASP A 21 -1.04 53.21 -14.71
CA ASP A 21 -0.61 54.47 -14.08
C ASP A 21 -1.69 54.98 -13.11
N GLY A 22 -1.28 55.37 -11.89
CA GLY A 22 -2.19 55.98 -10.91
C GLY A 22 -1.63 55.92 -9.49
N ALA A 23 -1.03 57.03 -9.07
CA ALA A 23 -0.20 57.19 -7.88
C ALA A 23 -0.95 57.30 -6.53
N ALA A 24 -0.13 57.19 -5.47
CA ALA A 24 -0.19 57.86 -4.17
C ALA A 24 -0.66 57.06 -2.94
N SER A 25 0.36 56.72 -2.14
CA SER A 25 0.46 56.89 -0.68
C SER A 25 -0.61 56.27 0.23
N GLU A 26 -0.17 55.31 1.04
CA GLU A 26 -0.16 55.40 2.51
C GLU A 26 0.47 54.13 3.10
N THR A 27 1.59 54.29 3.82
CA THR A 27 2.05 53.28 4.78
C THR A 27 1.52 53.63 6.16
N PRO A 28 0.99 52.63 6.87
CA PRO A 28 1.45 52.47 8.24
C PRO A 28 1.91 51.04 8.53
N SER A 29 3.10 50.99 9.10
CA SER A 29 3.70 49.84 9.80
C SER A 29 2.71 49.15 10.73
N ALA A 30 2.48 47.86 10.50
CA ALA A 30 1.91 46.95 11.49
C ALA A 30 2.81 45.72 11.61
N LYS A 31 3.66 45.71 12.65
CA LYS A 31 4.29 44.50 13.18
C LYS A 31 3.19 43.49 13.52
N GLY A 32 3.19 42.31 12.90
CA GLY A 32 2.15 41.31 13.16
C GLY A 32 2.37 39.97 12.48
N SER A 33 3.11 39.10 13.17
CA SER A 33 3.13 37.64 13.04
C SER A 33 3.53 37.07 11.67
N LEU A 34 4.77 36.57 11.61
CA LEU A 34 5.11 35.44 10.74
C LEU A 34 4.06 34.35 10.94
N ARG A 35 3.15 34.19 9.98
CA ARG A 35 2.35 32.97 9.86
C ARG A 35 3.36 31.86 9.64
N LYS A 36 3.61 31.06 10.68
CA LYS A 36 4.36 29.81 10.58
C LYS A 36 3.77 29.04 9.41
N ALA A 37 4.47 29.03 8.28
CA ALA A 37 4.15 28.16 7.17
C ALA A 37 4.09 26.76 7.79
N GLY A 38 2.88 26.19 7.87
CA GLY A 38 2.68 24.86 8.41
C GLY A 38 3.67 23.95 7.72
N SER A 39 4.48 23.23 8.52
CA SER A 39 5.44 22.29 7.99
C SER A 39 4.69 21.37 7.05
N SER A 40 4.95 21.48 5.75
CA SER A 40 4.50 20.53 4.76
C SER A 40 5.08 19.19 5.19
N LYS A 41 4.28 18.35 5.86
CA LYS A 41 4.66 16.97 6.18
C LYS A 41 5.04 16.35 4.86
N LYS A 42 6.33 16.05 4.71
CA LYS A 42 6.84 15.28 3.59
C LYS A 42 6.11 13.95 3.65
N LEU A 43 5.29 13.65 2.65
CA LEU A 43 4.69 12.34 2.49
C LEU A 43 5.83 11.36 2.21
N GLU A 44 6.31 10.68 3.25
CA GLU A 44 7.16 9.52 3.06
C GLU A 44 6.32 8.40 2.51
N VAL A 45 6.54 8.09 1.23
CA VAL A 45 6.00 6.89 0.61
C VAL A 45 6.74 5.71 1.24
N HIS A 46 6.12 5.10 2.24
CA HIS A 46 6.60 3.86 2.82
C HIS A 46 6.29 2.72 1.86
N ILE A 47 7.34 2.09 1.35
CA ILE A 47 7.20 0.85 0.57
C ILE A 47 6.75 -0.23 1.55
N MET A 48 5.52 -0.71 1.36
CA MET A 48 4.94 -1.75 2.19
C MET A 48 5.65 -3.08 1.96
N LYS A 49 5.98 -3.79 3.03
CA LYS A 49 6.70 -5.07 3.01
C LYS A 49 6.08 -6.04 4.00
N VAL A 50 6.14 -7.34 3.70
CA VAL A 50 5.83 -8.37 4.69
C VAL A 50 7.01 -8.50 5.64
N ILE A 51 6.84 -8.12 6.89
CA ILE A 51 7.83 -8.25 7.96
C ILE A 51 7.79 -9.66 8.55
N SER A 52 6.59 -10.18 8.79
CA SER A 52 6.38 -11.56 9.20
C SER A 52 5.01 -12.06 8.78
N PHE A 53 4.91 -13.35 8.53
CA PHE A 53 3.66 -14.04 8.24
C PHE A 53 3.59 -15.31 9.09
N GLN A 54 2.47 -15.50 9.77
CA GLN A 54 2.15 -16.69 10.55
C GLN A 54 0.77 -17.18 10.16
N ALA A 55 0.59 -18.50 10.02
CA ALA A 55 -0.72 -19.09 9.85
C ALA A 55 -0.80 -20.49 10.44
N GLU A 56 -1.95 -20.83 11.01
CA GLU A 56 -2.24 -22.12 11.61
C GLU A 56 -3.59 -22.64 11.16
N ASN A 57 -3.66 -23.95 10.87
CA ASN A 57 -4.88 -24.64 10.46
C ASN A 57 -5.64 -23.95 9.31
N ILE A 58 -4.89 -23.44 8.33
CA ILE A 58 -5.45 -22.83 7.12
C ILE A 58 -5.28 -23.78 5.94
N LYS A 59 -6.40 -24.27 5.38
CA LYS A 59 -6.40 -25.25 4.27
C LYS A 59 -5.45 -26.44 4.58
N LYS A 60 -4.33 -26.57 3.85
CA LYS A 60 -3.37 -27.67 4.04
C LYS A 60 -2.28 -27.37 5.08
N LEU A 61 -2.26 -26.18 5.67
CA LEU A 61 -1.28 -25.79 6.68
C LEU A 61 -1.68 -26.35 8.05
N VAL A 62 -0.70 -26.91 8.75
CA VAL A 62 -0.81 -27.18 10.20
C VAL A 62 -0.35 -25.93 10.94
N ALA A 63 0.91 -25.53 10.73
CA ALA A 63 1.45 -24.26 11.18
C ALA A 63 2.57 -23.82 10.21
N VAL A 64 2.72 -22.50 10.02
CA VAL A 64 3.82 -21.91 9.27
C VAL A 64 4.19 -20.56 9.87
N GLU A 65 5.48 -20.27 9.91
CA GLU A 65 6.03 -18.94 10.19
C GLU A 65 7.05 -18.59 9.11
N ILE A 66 6.93 -17.39 8.54
CA ILE A 66 7.83 -16.85 7.52
C ILE A 66 8.28 -15.46 8.00
N LYS A 67 9.60 -15.27 8.11
CA LYS A 67 10.24 -13.98 8.38
C LYS A 67 11.19 -13.68 7.21
N PRO A 68 10.77 -12.88 6.22
CA PRO A 68 11.60 -12.59 5.06
C PRO A 68 12.90 -11.88 5.47
N GLU A 69 14.04 -12.41 5.03
CA GLU A 69 15.34 -11.75 5.22
C GLU A 69 15.68 -10.78 4.06
N GLY A 70 14.97 -10.92 2.94
CA GLY A 70 15.17 -10.12 1.74
C GLY A 70 13.90 -9.99 0.90
N ASN A 71 14.06 -9.52 -0.35
CA ASN A 71 12.93 -9.25 -1.24
C ASN A 71 12.35 -10.51 -1.91
N LEU A 72 13.09 -11.62 -1.91
CA LEU A 72 12.68 -12.90 -2.48
C LEU A 72 12.59 -13.94 -1.36
N VAL A 73 11.41 -14.54 -1.21
CA VAL A 73 11.19 -15.70 -0.35
C VAL A 73 10.76 -16.86 -1.24
N GLU A 74 11.57 -17.91 -1.29
CA GLU A 74 11.27 -19.09 -2.08
C GLU A 74 10.49 -20.11 -1.25
N ILE A 75 9.30 -20.49 -1.72
CA ILE A 75 8.47 -21.51 -1.10
C ILE A 75 8.50 -22.75 -2.00
N THR A 76 9.25 -23.77 -1.61
CA THR A 76 9.46 -25.00 -2.40
C THR A 76 8.83 -26.24 -1.74
N GLY A 77 8.90 -27.38 -2.43
CA GLY A 77 8.37 -28.66 -1.94
C GLY A 77 7.45 -29.36 -2.93
N LYS A 78 6.95 -30.54 -2.58
CA LYS A 78 6.05 -31.33 -3.43
C LYS A 78 4.67 -30.66 -3.60
N ASN A 79 3.90 -31.11 -4.60
CA ASN A 79 2.50 -30.72 -4.73
C ASN A 79 1.71 -31.15 -3.50
N GLY A 80 0.76 -30.32 -3.08
CA GLY A 80 -0.05 -30.58 -1.90
C GLY A 80 0.58 -30.21 -0.55
N GLN A 81 1.83 -29.76 -0.50
CA GLN A 81 2.52 -29.37 0.75
C GLN A 81 2.17 -27.96 1.26
N GLY A 82 1.00 -27.42 0.90
CA GLY A 82 0.52 -26.14 1.44
C GLY A 82 1.07 -24.86 0.80
N LYS A 83 1.87 -24.93 -0.26
CA LYS A 83 2.40 -23.72 -0.95
C LYS A 83 1.29 -22.75 -1.39
N THR A 84 0.27 -23.25 -2.09
CA THR A 84 -0.91 -22.46 -2.47
C THR A 84 -1.67 -21.97 -1.24
N SER A 85 -1.75 -22.77 -0.18
CA SER A 85 -2.41 -22.39 1.07
C SER A 85 -1.72 -21.20 1.76
N ILE A 86 -0.40 -21.06 1.63
CA ILE A 86 0.34 -19.87 2.11
C ILE A 86 -0.10 -18.63 1.34
N LEU A 87 -0.10 -18.69 0.01
CA LEU A 87 -0.51 -17.57 -0.83
C LEU A 87 -1.98 -17.18 -0.58
N ASP A 88 -2.85 -18.17 -0.43
CA ASP A 88 -4.26 -17.95 -0.10
C ASP A 88 -4.43 -17.25 1.26
N ALA A 89 -3.66 -17.65 2.27
CA ALA A 89 -3.71 -17.05 3.60
C ALA A 89 -3.23 -15.59 3.59
N ILE A 90 -2.14 -15.29 2.87
CA ILE A 90 -1.66 -13.92 2.67
C ILE A 90 -2.72 -13.09 1.95
N TRP A 91 -3.30 -13.63 0.89
CA TRP A 91 -4.38 -12.97 0.15
C TRP A 91 -5.58 -12.69 1.06
N TRP A 92 -5.99 -13.65 1.89
CA TRP A 92 -7.10 -13.49 2.84
C TRP A 92 -6.86 -12.43 3.90
N ALA A 93 -5.62 -12.25 4.35
CA ALA A 93 -5.27 -11.16 5.24
C ALA A 93 -5.47 -9.80 4.55
N LEU A 94 -5.14 -9.69 3.26
CA LEU A 94 -5.17 -8.41 2.53
C LEU A 94 -6.55 -8.03 1.98
N ASP A 95 -7.42 -8.97 1.60
CA ASP A 95 -8.63 -8.69 0.81
C ASP A 95 -9.85 -8.13 1.59
N GLY A 96 -9.64 -7.48 2.74
CA GLY A 96 -10.66 -6.61 3.35
C GLY A 96 -12.04 -7.26 3.62
N ASN A 97 -12.07 -8.53 4.03
CA ASN A 97 -13.28 -9.32 4.38
C ASN A 97 -14.21 -9.69 3.22
N LYS A 98 -13.76 -9.61 1.97
CA LYS A 98 -14.48 -10.30 0.90
C LYS A 98 -14.39 -11.81 1.15
N VAL A 99 -15.56 -12.46 1.12
CA VAL A 99 -15.67 -13.92 1.30
C VAL A 99 -15.12 -14.57 0.03
N ILE A 100 -13.81 -14.81 -0.03
CA ILE A 100 -13.16 -15.30 -1.24
C ILE A 100 -13.46 -16.79 -1.47
N GLN A 101 -13.56 -17.61 -0.41
CA GLN A 101 -13.86 -19.06 -0.51
C GLN A 101 -14.54 -19.60 0.76
N SER A 102 -15.35 -20.66 0.61
CA SER A 102 -16.30 -21.17 1.61
C SER A 102 -15.71 -21.97 2.78
N LYS A 103 -14.44 -22.38 2.74
CA LYS A 103 -13.80 -23.20 3.80
C LYS A 103 -12.34 -22.80 4.05
N PRO A 104 -12.07 -21.84 4.94
CA PRO A 104 -10.72 -21.41 5.27
C PRO A 104 -9.98 -22.31 6.26
N VAL A 105 -10.73 -22.94 7.17
CA VAL A 105 -10.18 -23.80 8.24
C VAL A 105 -9.80 -25.17 7.67
N ARG A 106 -8.66 -25.69 8.12
CA ARG A 106 -8.18 -27.05 7.80
C ARG A 106 -9.20 -28.10 8.24
N GLU A 107 -9.36 -29.14 7.42
CA GLU A 107 -10.19 -30.29 7.77
C GLU A 107 -9.72 -30.95 9.08
N GLY A 108 -10.66 -31.13 10.02
CA GLY A 108 -10.37 -31.68 11.35
C GLY A 108 -9.89 -30.66 12.38
N SER A 109 -9.80 -29.38 12.02
CA SER A 109 -9.51 -28.29 12.95
C SER A 109 -10.77 -27.48 13.28
N GLU A 110 -10.90 -27.04 14.53
CA GLU A 110 -12.04 -26.21 14.98
C GLU A 110 -11.88 -24.73 14.61
N ALA A 111 -10.65 -24.27 14.44
CA ALA A 111 -10.35 -22.89 14.13
C ALA A 111 -9.05 -22.77 13.33
N GLY A 112 -8.93 -21.67 12.60
CA GLY A 112 -7.74 -21.27 11.86
C GLY A 112 -7.32 -19.85 12.21
N PHE A 113 -6.02 -19.58 12.11
CA PHE A 113 -5.41 -18.30 12.48
C PHE A 113 -4.48 -17.80 11.37
N ILE A 114 -4.49 -16.50 11.12
CA ILE A 114 -3.55 -15.79 10.25
C ILE A 114 -3.10 -14.51 10.94
N ARG A 115 -1.79 -14.26 10.95
CA ARG A 115 -1.17 -12.98 11.32
C ARG A 115 -0.22 -12.54 10.21
N LEU A 116 -0.47 -11.36 9.64
CA LEU A 116 0.38 -10.75 8.63
C LEU A 116 0.85 -9.38 9.13
N ASP A 117 2.15 -9.25 9.31
CA ASP A 117 2.83 -8.04 9.76
C ASP A 117 3.41 -7.30 8.55
N LEU A 118 3.00 -6.05 8.39
CA LEU A 118 3.32 -5.20 7.25
C LEU A 118 4.15 -3.97 7.66
N GLY A 119 4.71 -3.99 8.88
CA GLY A 119 5.38 -2.86 9.51
C GLY A 119 4.38 -1.97 10.23
N ASP A 120 3.80 -1.00 9.51
CA ASP A 120 2.86 -0.04 10.10
C ASP A 120 1.50 -0.67 10.46
N TYR A 121 1.20 -1.83 9.87
CA TYR A 121 -0.06 -2.54 10.07
C TYR A 121 0.20 -4.00 10.43
N VAL A 122 -0.58 -4.50 11.39
CA VAL A 122 -0.67 -5.93 11.69
C VAL A 122 -2.09 -6.38 11.44
N VAL A 123 -2.26 -7.31 10.51
CA VAL A 123 -3.56 -7.91 10.20
C VAL A 123 -3.66 -9.25 10.89
N THR A 124 -4.73 -9.45 11.66
CA THR A 124 -5.07 -10.74 12.26
C THR A 124 -6.43 -11.23 11.77
N LYS A 125 -6.52 -12.52 11.48
CA LYS A 125 -7.79 -13.18 11.15
C LYS A 125 -7.93 -14.49 11.91
N ASN A 126 -9.08 -14.62 12.57
CA ASN A 126 -9.53 -15.85 13.19
C ASN A 126 -10.69 -16.41 12.36
N SER A 127 -10.61 -17.68 12.00
CA SER A 127 -11.67 -18.41 11.31
C SER A 127 -12.16 -19.54 12.21
N ARG A 128 -13.47 -19.77 12.26
CA ARG A 128 -14.14 -20.86 12.96
C ARG A 128 -15.16 -21.49 12.01
#